data_AF-A0A3C0AIU6-F1
#
_entry.id   AF-A0A3C0AIU6-F1
#
_cell.length_a   1.000
_cell.length_b   1.000
_cell.length_c   1.000
_cell.angle_alpha   90.00
_cell.angle_beta   90.00
_cell.angle_gamma   90.00
#
_symmetry.space_group_name_H-M   'P 1'
#
loop_
_entity.id
_entity.type
_entity.pdbx_description
1 polymer ?
#
loop_
_entity_poly.entity_id
_entity_poly.type
_entity_poly.pdbx_seq_one_letter_code
_entity_poly.pdbx_strand_id
1 'polypeptide(L)'
;TFSAALRGYRQALAANERATAEGILGWLAGQPNVASAAKRYCGVKGDIDHFGALSFLQGVLVVLRDSGHPGLLLILDEVETIQRVRSDVRDKSL
;
A
#
# COMPACT_ATOMS: atom_id res chain seq x y z
N THR A 1 -2.00 8.79 7.05
CA THR A 1 -0.98 7.77 7.41
C THR A 1 -1.58 6.38 7.26
N PHE A 2 -0.76 5.33 7.13
CA PHE A 2 -1.24 3.93 7.01
C PHE A 2 -2.26 3.55 8.11
N SER A 3 -1.98 3.94 9.35
CA SER A 3 -2.88 3.68 10.49
C SER A 3 -4.24 4.37 10.36
N ALA A 4 -4.32 5.54 9.72
CA ALA A 4 -5.58 6.22 9.45
C ALA A 4 -6.42 5.46 8.41
N ALA A 5 -5.80 4.98 7.33
CA ALA A 5 -6.45 4.15 6.34
C ALA A 5 -6.92 2.80 6.92
N LEU A 6 -6.09 2.13 7.73
CA LEU A 6 -6.46 0.87 8.38
C LEU A 6 -7.62 1.05 9.37
N ARG A 7 -7.62 2.13 10.17
CA ARG A 7 -8.75 2.47 11.04
C ARG A 7 -10.02 2.76 10.24
N GLY A 8 -9.91 3.57 9.18
CA GLY A 8 -11.04 3.87 8.30
C GLY A 8 -11.62 2.62 7.64
N TYR A 9 -10.77 1.71 7.17
CA TYR A 9 -11.21 0.42 6.63
C TYR A 9 -12.00 -0.39 7.66
N ARG A 10 -11.48 -0.51 8.89
CA ARG A 10 -12.17 -1.23 9.97
C ARG A 10 -13.49 -0.58 10.37
N GLN A 11 -13.56 0.74 10.40
CA GLN A 11 -14.80 1.49 10.67
C GLN A 11 -15.83 1.30 9.55
N ALA A 12 -15.43 1.38 8.29
CA ALA A 12 -16.32 1.14 7.15
C ALA A 12 -16.87 -0.29 7.15
N LEU A 13 -16.04 -1.29 7.46
CA LEU A 13 -16.51 -2.68 7.64
C LEU A 13 -17.52 -2.81 8.79
N ALA A 14 -17.23 -2.20 9.95
CA ALA A 14 -18.12 -2.24 11.11
C ALA A 14 -19.48 -1.54 10.84
N ALA A 15 -19.47 -0.48 10.03
CA ALA A 15 -20.66 0.23 9.57
C ALA A 15 -21.37 -0.46 8.38
N ASN A 16 -20.86 -1.60 7.91
CA ASN A 16 -21.35 -2.33 6.73
C ASN A 16 -21.30 -1.51 5.42
N GLU A 17 -20.44 -0.49 5.36
CA GLU A 17 -20.18 0.33 4.16
C GLU A 17 -19.15 -0.35 3.24
N ARG A 18 -19.57 -1.40 2.54
CA ARG A 18 -18.66 -2.22 1.72
C ARG A 18 -17.96 -1.44 0.61
N ALA A 19 -18.65 -0.55 -0.08
CA ALA A 19 -18.06 0.26 -1.15
C ALA A 19 -16.94 1.17 -0.63
N THR A 20 -17.15 1.80 0.54
CA THR A 20 -16.12 2.60 1.20
C THR A 20 -14.93 1.74 1.61
N ALA A 21 -15.19 0.57 2.21
CA ALA A 21 -14.14 -0.36 2.63
C ALA A 21 -13.30 -0.87 1.44
N GLU A 22 -13.94 -1.25 0.34
CA GLU A 22 -13.25 -1.65 -0.91
C GLU A 22 -12.45 -0.51 -1.51
N GLY A 23 -12.98 0.72 -1.52
CA GLY A 23 -12.24 1.90 -1.98
C GLY A 23 -10.98 2.17 -1.14
N ILE A 24 -11.08 2.04 0.19
CA ILE A 24 -9.92 2.19 1.08
C ILE A 24 -8.92 1.06 0.86
N LEU A 25 -9.38 -0.17 0.64
CA LEU A 25 -8.51 -1.30 0.32
C LEU A 25 -7.79 -1.11 -1.02
N GLY A 26 -8.49 -0.62 -2.05
CA GLY A 26 -7.89 -0.26 -3.33
C GLY A 26 -6.82 0.83 -3.19
N TRP A 27 -7.05 1.82 -2.32
CA TRP A 27 -6.03 2.83 -2.02
C TRP A 27 -4.81 2.22 -1.32
N LEU A 28 -5.01 1.36 -0.31
CA LEU A 28 -3.94 0.64 0.38
C LEU A 28 -3.13 -0.26 -0.57
N ALA A 29 -3.79 -0.81 -1.60
CA ALA A 29 -3.15 -1.61 -2.65
C ALA A 29 -2.40 -0.75 -3.70
N GLY A 30 -2.41 0.57 -3.58
CA GLY A 30 -1.74 1.47 -4.52
C GLY A 30 -2.44 1.58 -5.87
N GLN A 31 -3.75 1.30 -5.94
CA GLN A 31 -4.50 1.47 -7.19
C GLN A 31 -4.52 2.95 -7.62
N PRO A 32 -4.27 3.26 -8.91
CA PRO A 32 -4.19 4.64 -9.38
C PRO A 32 -5.55 5.35 -9.35
N ASN A 33 -6.65 4.60 -9.49
CA ASN A 33 -7.99 5.15 -9.66
C ASN A 33 -8.87 4.81 -8.47
N VAL A 34 -8.73 5.57 -7.38
CA VAL A 34 -9.57 5.42 -6.18
C VAL A 34 -10.44 6.63 -5.95
N ALA A 35 -11.73 6.39 -5.69
CA ALA A 35 -12.71 7.42 -5.42
C ALA A 35 -12.30 8.36 -4.28
N SER A 36 -12.44 9.67 -4.49
CA SER A 36 -12.10 10.70 -3.50
C SER A 36 -12.91 10.58 -2.20
N ALA A 37 -14.10 9.97 -2.25
CA ALA A 37 -14.93 9.71 -1.08
C ALA A 37 -14.25 8.75 -0.09
N ALA A 38 -13.66 7.66 -0.59
CA ALA A 38 -12.95 6.70 0.25
C ALA A 38 -11.71 7.33 0.91
N LYS A 39 -10.94 8.14 0.17
CA LYS A 39 -9.79 8.86 0.70
C LYS A 39 -10.20 9.87 1.79
N ARG A 40 -11.29 10.61 1.56
CA ARG A 40 -11.85 11.56 2.52
C ARG A 40 -12.33 10.87 3.80
N TYR A 41 -12.97 9.71 3.68
CA TYR A 41 -13.47 8.94 4.82
C TYR A 41 -12.37 8.62 5.84
N CYS A 42 -11.19 8.19 5.38
CA CYS A 42 -10.06 7.88 6.26
C CYS A 42 -9.08 9.07 6.48
N GLY A 43 -9.42 10.27 6.00
CA GLY A 43 -8.61 11.47 6.17
C GLY A 43 -7.24 11.40 5.48
N VAL A 44 -7.11 10.61 4.41
CA VAL A 44 -5.86 10.50 3.62
C VAL A 44 -5.93 11.37 2.37
N LYS A 45 -4.76 11.78 1.88
CA LYS A 45 -4.59 12.64 0.71
C LYS A 45 -3.67 11.96 -0.29
N GLY A 46 -3.90 12.26 -1.57
CA GLY A 46 -3.05 11.78 -2.66
C GLY A 46 -3.16 10.28 -2.92
N ASP A 47 -2.25 9.78 -3.73
CA ASP A 47 -2.00 8.36 -3.95
C ASP A 47 -0.84 7.89 -3.08
N ILE A 48 -0.62 6.58 -3.04
CA ILE A 48 0.56 6.04 -2.36
C ILE A 48 1.77 6.35 -3.23
N ASP A 49 2.65 7.22 -2.72
CA ASP A 49 3.97 7.48 -3.29
C ASP A 49 5.04 6.58 -2.64
N HIS A 50 6.30 6.75 -3.06
CA HIS A 50 7.42 5.94 -2.57
C HIS A 50 7.60 6.05 -1.03
N PHE A 51 7.39 7.24 -0.47
CA PHE A 51 7.46 7.47 0.98
C PHE A 51 6.27 6.84 1.72
N GLY A 52 5.08 6.90 1.11
CA GLY A 52 3.87 6.26 1.58
C GLY A 52 4.00 4.73 1.61
N ALA A 53 4.63 4.13 0.60
CA ALA A 53 4.88 2.70 0.52
C ALA A 53 5.83 2.21 1.64
N LEU A 54 6.94 2.93 1.88
CA LEU A 54 7.85 2.61 2.99
C LEU A 54 7.17 2.77 4.35
N SER A 55 6.37 3.83 4.53
CA SER A 55 5.61 4.05 5.76
C SER A 55 4.57 2.95 6.01
N PHE A 56 3.97 2.40 4.95
CA PHE A 56 3.08 1.25 5.02
C PHE A 56 3.84 0.00 5.49
N LEU A 57 4.99 -0.30 4.89
CA LEU A 57 5.83 -1.45 5.27
C LEU A 57 6.24 -1.38 6.75
N GLN A 58 6.65 -0.20 7.22
CA GLN A 58 6.94 0.03 8.64
C GLN A 58 5.74 -0.28 9.52
N GLY A 59 4.54 0.13 9.11
CA GLY A 59 3.30 -0.17 9.81
C GLY A 59 3.02 -1.67 9.90
N VAL A 60 3.24 -2.42 8.83
CA VAL A 60 3.10 -3.89 8.83
C VAL A 60 4.11 -4.54 9.77
N LEU A 61 5.36 -4.10 9.75
CA LEU A 61 6.41 -4.61 10.65
C LEU A 61 6.07 -4.38 12.13
N VAL A 62 5.48 -3.23 12.46
CA VAL A 62 4.98 -2.94 13.82
C VAL A 62 3.88 -3.93 14.21
N VAL A 63 2.90 -4.18 13.35
CA VAL A 63 1.82 -5.14 13.62
C VAL A 63 2.36 -6.56 13.79
N LEU A 64 3.32 -6.98 12.97
CA LEU A 64 3.94 -8.31 13.05
C LEU A 64 4.68 -8.49 14.37
N ARG A 65 5.49 -7.49 14.76
CA ARG A 65 6.22 -7.49 16.03
C ARG A 65 5.26 -7.60 17.21
N ASP A 66 4.20 -6.79 17.21
CA ASP A 66 3.21 -6.77 18.31
C ASP A 66 2.36 -8.05 18.34
N SER A 67 2.30 -8.80 17.23
CA SER A 67 1.65 -10.11 17.12
C SER A 67 2.59 -11.29 17.45
N GLY A 68 3.84 -11.03 17.85
CA GLY A 68 4.83 -12.06 18.20
C GLY A 68 5.51 -12.73 16.99
N HIS A 69 5.38 -12.16 15.79
CA HIS A 69 6.08 -12.64 14.60
C HIS A 69 7.50 -12.05 14.53
N PRO A 70 8.51 -12.85 14.13
CA PRO A 70 9.92 -12.42 14.15
C PRO A 70 10.29 -11.39 13.07
N GLY A 71 9.45 -11.20 12.04
CA GLY A 71 9.70 -10.23 10.97
C GLY A 71 8.88 -10.52 9.71
N LEU A 72 9.34 -9.95 8.59
CA LEU A 72 8.73 -10.10 7.26
C LEU A 72 9.80 -10.51 6.24
N LEU A 73 9.55 -11.56 5.47
CA LEU A 73 10.32 -11.90 4.28
C LEU A 73 9.60 -11.30 3.06
N LEU A 74 10.25 -10.37 2.37
CA LEU A 74 9.76 -9.76 1.14
C LEU A 74 10.63 -10.24 -0.03
N ILE A 75 10.02 -10.94 -0.98
CA ILE A 75 10.67 -11.37 -2.22
C ILE A 75 10.13 -10.49 -3.33
N LEU A 76 10.99 -9.68 -3.93
CA LEU A 76 10.68 -8.84 -5.08
C LEU A 76 11.31 -9.48 -6.32
N ASP A 77 10.49 -9.86 -7.28
CA ASP A 77 10.97 -10.27 -8.59
C ASP A 77 10.97 -9.06 -9.54
N GLU A 78 12.07 -8.32 -9.55
CA GLU A 78 12.25 -7.16 -10.43
C GLU A 78 12.67 -7.54 -11.85
N VAL A 79 12.84 -8.84 -12.13
CA VAL A 79 13.36 -9.34 -13.40
C VAL A 79 12.45 -8.93 -14.56
N GLU A 80 11.13 -8.95 -14.39
CA GLU A 80 10.19 -8.49 -15.43
C GLU A 80 10.31 -6.98 -15.71
N THR A 81 10.63 -6.18 -14.68
CA THR A 81 10.74 -4.72 -14.80
C THR A 81 12.04 -4.32 -15.50
N ILE A 82 13.16 -4.99 -15.18
CA ILE A 82 14.46 -4.76 -15.84
C ILE A 82 14.42 -5.20 -17.32
N GLN A 83 13.70 -6.28 -17.64
CA GLN A 83 13.60 -6.78 -19.02
C GLN A 83 12.78 -5.86 -19.96
N ARG A 84 11.92 -4.99 -19.42
CA ARG A 84 11.15 -4.00 -20.20
C ARG A 84 11.95 -2.73 -20.52
N VAL A 85 13.12 -2.55 -19.92
CA VAL A 85 14.01 -1.42 -20.19
C VAL A 85 14.73 -1.67 -21.53
N ARG A 86 14.83 -0.63 -22.38
CA ARG A 86 15.57 -0.74 -23.65
C ARG A 86 17.01 -1.20 -23.40
N SER A 87 17.53 -1.99 -24.33
CA SER A 87 18.81 -2.69 -24.20
C SER A 87 20.01 -1.78 -23.94
N ASP A 88 19.94 -0.50 -24.34
CA ASP A 88 20.99 0.51 -24.17
C ASP A 88 21.14 1.03 -22.73
N VAL A 89 20.11 0.87 -21.90
CA VAL A 89 20.14 1.24 -20.46
C VAL A 89 20.46 0.02 -19.58
N ARG A 90 20.15 -1.19 -20.07
CA ARG A 90 20.42 -2.46 -19.36
C ARG A 90 21.92 -2.69 -19.13
N ASP A 91 22.77 -2.33 -20.10
CA ASP A 91 24.23 -2.50 -20.02
C ASP A 91 24.92 -1.56 -19.01
N LYS A 92 24.19 -0.58 -18.44
CA LYS A 92 24.72 0.32 -17.40
C LYS A 92 24.34 -0.08 -15.96
N SER A 93 23.51 -1.12 -15.80
CA SER A 93 22.95 -1.52 -14.51
C SER A 93 23.48 -2.86 -13.99
N LEU A 94 24.43 -3.47 -14.70
CA LEU A 94 25.26 -4.61 -14.28
C LEU A 94 26.67 -4.11 -13.94
#